data_AF-A0A5C9EWR6-F1
#
_entry.id   AF-A0A5C9EWR6-F1
#
_cell.length_a   1.000
_cell.length_b   1.000
_cell.length_c   1.000
_cell.angle_alpha   90.00
_cell.angle_beta   90.00
_cell.angle_gamma   90.00
#
_symmetry.space_group_name_H-M   'P 1'
#
loop_
_entity.id
_entity.type
_entity.pdbx_description
1 polymer ?
#
loop_
_entity_poly.entity_id
_entity_poly.type
_entity_poly.pdbx_seq_one_letter_code
_entity_poly.pdbx_strand_id
1 'polypeptide(L)' 'MGKFWGVLGLLCGLFAIFFNIMIWWGILSVPAYIGLVLGGLGVVFSIVGIAADDSKGPGVAGLIFSIIAVIGALLRFF' A
#
# COMPACT_ATOMS: atom_id res chain seq x y z
N MET A 1 15.97 0.46 12.83
CA MET A 1 15.81 0.66 11.36
C MET A 1 14.37 0.41 10.87
N GLY A 2 13.40 0.11 11.75
CA GLY A 2 12.00 -0.09 11.36
C GLY A 2 11.36 1.15 10.73
N LYS A 3 11.65 2.36 11.24
CA LYS A 3 11.11 3.63 10.69
C LYS A 3 11.34 3.81 9.21
N PHE A 4 12.54 3.51 8.72
CA PHE A 4 12.85 3.73 7.31
C PHE A 4 11.95 2.88 6.41
N TRP A 5 11.81 1.58 6.72
CA TRP A 5 10.95 0.66 5.99
C TRP A 5 9.46 0.98 6.16
N GLY A 6 9.06 1.39 7.37
CA GLY A 6 7.70 1.84 7.64
C GLY A 6 7.32 3.08 6.84
N VAL A 7 8.18 4.11 6.81
CA VAL A 7 7.96 5.34 6.02
C VAL A 7 7.92 5.02 4.51
N LEU A 8 8.81 4.17 4.02
CA LEU A 8 8.82 3.78 2.61
C LEU A 8 7.53 3.05 2.23
N GLY A 9 7.07 2.11 3.07
CA GLY A 9 5.83 1.38 2.85
C GLY A 9 4.59 2.27 2.97
N LEU A 10 4.62 3.28 3.84
CA LEU A 10 3.54 4.26 4.00
C LEU A 10 3.38 5.10 2.74
N LEU A 11 4.49 5.64 2.22
CA LEU A 11 4.51 6.40 0.98
C LEU A 11 4.00 5.56 -0.19
N CYS A 12 4.47 4.31 -0.29
CA CYS A 12 4.04 3.40 -1.34
C CYS A 12 2.55 3.04 -1.23
N GLY A 13 2.03 2.86 -0.01
CA GLY A 13 0.63 2.54 0.24
C GLY A 13 -0.31 3.71 -0.06
N LEU A 14 0.07 4.92 0.33
CA LEU A 14 -0.64 6.16 -0.04
C LEU A 14 -0.68 6.35 -1.56
N PHE A 15 0.42 6.10 -2.24
CA PHE A 15 0.48 6.16 -3.71
C PHE A 15 -0.44 5.12 -4.36
N ALA A 16 -0.46 3.89 -3.84
CA ALA A 16 -1.35 2.83 -4.30
C ALA A 16 -2.83 3.20 -4.14
N ILE A 17 -3.20 3.78 -3.01
CA ILE A 17 -4.57 4.24 -2.71
C ILE A 17 -4.95 5.37 -3.66
N PHE A 18 -4.09 6.37 -3.83
CA PHE A 18 -4.32 7.49 -4.74
C PHE A 18 -4.57 7.01 -6.18
N PHE A 19 -3.72 6.10 -6.69
CA PHE A 19 -3.89 5.49 -8.00
C PHE A 19 -5.18 4.68 -8.11
N ASN A 20 -5.52 3.88 -7.09
CA ASN A 20 -6.78 3.12 -7.09
C ASN A 20 -7.99 4.05 -7.13
N ILE A 21 -7.98 5.17 -6.39
CA ILE A 21 -9.06 6.16 -6.40
C ILE A 21 -9.17 6.82 -7.78
N MET A 22 -8.05 7.22 -8.40
CA MET A 22 -8.09 7.78 -9.76
C MET A 22 -8.66 6.80 -10.79
N ILE A 23 -8.30 5.51 -10.72
CA ILE A 23 -8.85 4.48 -11.61
C ILE A 23 -10.35 4.29 -11.38
N TRP A 24 -10.81 4.39 -10.13
CA TRP A 24 -12.22 4.22 -9.77
C TRP A 24 -13.14 5.26 -10.43
N TRP A 25 -12.63 6.47 -10.69
CA TRP A 25 -13.34 7.50 -11.44
C TRP A 25 -13.38 7.23 -12.96
N GLY A 26 -12.42 6.47 -13.50
CA GLY A 26 -12.28 6.22 -14.93
C GLY A 26 -12.96 4.95 -15.44
N ILE A 27 -12.92 3.86 -14.67
CA ILE A 27 -13.39 2.53 -15.11
C ILE A 27 -13.98 1.79 -13.90
N LEU A 28 -15.29 1.56 -13.93
CA LEU A 28 -16.07 0.86 -12.91
C LEU A 28 -15.76 -0.66 -12.94
N SER A 29 -14.54 -1.02 -12.55
CA SER A 29 -14.10 -2.41 -12.50
C SER A 29 -14.14 -2.91 -11.05
N VAL A 30 -14.93 -3.95 -10.82
CA VAL A 30 -15.11 -4.69 -9.56
C VAL A 30 -13.79 -5.06 -8.82
N PRO A 31 -12.62 -5.26 -9.48
CA PRO A 31 -11.35 -5.48 -8.79
C PRO A 31 -10.85 -4.30 -7.95
N ALA A 32 -11.36 -3.08 -8.16
CA ALA A 32 -10.85 -1.85 -7.54
C ALA A 32 -10.84 -1.87 -6.00
N TYR A 33 -11.81 -2.54 -5.39
CA TYR A 33 -11.93 -2.63 -3.93
C TYR A 33 -10.77 -3.40 -3.28
N ILE A 34 -10.25 -4.45 -3.95
CA ILE A 34 -9.14 -5.26 -3.41
C ILE A 34 -7.87 -4.43 -3.30
N GLY A 35 -7.61 -3.54 -4.28
CA GLY A 35 -6.45 -2.65 -4.26
C GLY A 35 -6.53 -1.60 -3.16
N LEU A 36 -7.73 -1.07 -2.91
CA LEU A 36 -8.00 -0.15 -1.79
C LEU A 36 -7.80 -0.82 -0.42
N VAL A 37 -8.29 -2.05 -0.25
CA VAL A 37 -8.13 -2.82 1.00
C VAL A 37 -6.66 -3.15 1.24
N LEU A 38 -5.94 -3.65 0.23
CA LEU A 38 -4.51 -3.96 0.33
C LEU A 38 -3.66 -2.72 0.58
N GLY A 39 -3.97 -1.60 -0.09
CA GLY A 39 -3.32 -0.31 0.15
C GLY A 39 -3.57 0.19 1.58
N GLY A 40 -4.80 0.08 2.07
CA GLY A 40 -5.16 0.42 3.45
C GLY A 40 -4.42 -0.43 4.48
N LEU A 41 -4.37 -1.74 4.28
CA LEU A 41 -3.58 -2.65 5.13
C LEU A 41 -2.09 -2.31 5.08
N GLY A 42 -1.54 -2.01 3.90
CA GLY A 42 -0.16 -1.56 3.72
C GLY A 42 0.14 -0.33 4.57
N VAL A 43 -0.73 0.69 4.53
CA VAL A 43 -0.60 1.90 5.36
C VAL A 43 -0.62 1.56 6.86
N VAL A 44 -1.56 0.73 7.32
CA VAL A 44 -1.66 0.33 8.74
C VAL A 44 -0.40 -0.39 9.20
N PHE A 45 0.06 -1.40 8.46
CA PHE A 45 1.29 -2.14 8.80
C PHE A 45 2.53 -1.25 8.74
N SER A 46 2.58 -0.30 7.83
CA SER A 46 3.64 0.70 7.76
C SER A 46 3.66 1.65 8.95
N ILE A 47 2.50 2.11 9.43
CA ILE A 47 2.40 2.91 10.68
C ILE A 47 2.86 2.08 11.88
N VAL A 48 2.41 0.83 11.98
CA VAL A 48 2.86 -0.11 13.02
C VAL A 48 4.38 -0.33 12.92
N GLY A 49 4.95 -0.38 11.72
CA GLY A 49 6.40 -0.48 11.51
C GLY A 49 7.20 0.77 11.84
N ILE A 50 6.59 1.96 11.75
CA ILE A 50 7.18 3.21 12.24
C ILE A 50 7.17 3.25 13.77
N ALA A 51 6.08 2.77 14.40
CA ALA A 51 5.92 2.72 15.85
C ALA A 51 6.77 1.60 16.49
N ALA A 52 6.89 0.44 15.84
CA ALA A 52 7.70 -0.68 16.28
C ALA A 52 9.16 -0.49 15.84
N ASP A 53 9.83 0.45 16.49
CA ASP A 53 11.17 0.94 16.14
C ASP A 53 12.26 -0.16 16.09
N ASP A 54 12.08 -1.15 16.96
CA ASP A 54 12.99 -2.27 17.18
C ASP A 54 12.83 -3.41 16.16
N SER A 55 11.72 -3.46 15.41
CA SER A 55 11.45 -4.56 14.49
C SER A 55 11.24 -4.08 13.05
N LYS A 56 12.00 -4.65 12.11
CA LYS A 56 11.84 -4.35 10.67
C LYS A 56 10.61 -5.06 10.07
N GLY A 57 10.14 -6.13 10.70
CA GLY A 57 9.06 -6.99 10.21
C GLY A 57 7.80 -6.25 9.78
N PRO A 58 7.14 -5.47 10.67
CA PRO A 58 5.91 -4.76 10.32
C PRO A 58 6.12 -3.69 9.23
N GLY A 59 7.26 -2.99 9.23
CA GLY A 59 7.58 -2.01 8.18
C GLY A 59 7.77 -2.67 6.80
N VAL A 60 8.45 -3.81 6.75
CA VAL A 60 8.64 -4.59 5.52
C VAL A 60 7.33 -5.23 5.04
N ALA A 61 6.51 -5.75 5.97
CA ALA A 61 5.18 -6.28 5.63
C ALA A 61 4.29 -5.18 5.01
N GLY A 62 4.27 -3.99 5.60
CA GLY A 62 3.55 -2.84 5.05
C GLY A 62 4.04 -2.47 3.64
N LEU A 63 5.35 -2.46 3.42
CA LEU A 63 5.94 -2.24 2.09
C LEU A 63 5.49 -3.30 1.07
N ILE A 64 5.50 -4.59 1.42
CA ILE A 64 5.09 -5.68 0.52
C ILE A 64 3.62 -5.52 0.12
N PHE A 65 2.72 -5.28 1.09
CA PHE A 65 1.31 -5.08 0.81
C PHE A 65 1.06 -3.86 -0.09
N SER A 66 1.77 -2.76 0.16
CA SER A 66 1.72 -1.56 -0.67
C SER A 66 2.19 -1.84 -2.10
N ILE A 67 3.28 -2.58 -2.30
CA ILE A 67 3.79 -2.94 -3.63
C ILE A 67 2.78 -3.82 -4.38
N ILE A 68 2.20 -4.82 -3.72
CA ILE A 68 1.16 -5.68 -4.34
C ILE A 68 -0.05 -4.82 -4.76
N ALA A 69 -0.45 -3.86 -3.93
CA ALA A 69 -1.54 -2.94 -4.26
C ALA A 69 -1.20 -2.05 -5.47
N VAL A 70 0.04 -1.57 -5.60
CA VAL A 70 0.51 -0.81 -6.77
C VAL A 70 0.52 -1.67 -8.03
N ILE A 71 1.08 -2.89 -7.98
CA ILE A 71 1.12 -3.81 -9.12
C ILE A 71 -0.31 -4.16 -9.56
N GLY A 72 -1.20 -4.45 -8.62
CA GLY A 72 -2.62 -4.70 -8.91
C GLY A 72 -3.33 -3.50 -9.52
N ALA A 73 -2.91 -2.28 -9.20
CA ALA A 73 -3.42 -1.07 -9.85
C ALA A 73 -2.86 -0.90 -11.28
N LEU A 74 -1.56 -1.12 -11.47
CA LEU A 74 -0.87 -1.02 -12.77
C LEU A 74 -1.38 -2.05 -13.78
N LEU A 75 -1.61 -3.29 -13.34
CA LEU A 75 -2.17 -4.36 -14.19
C LEU A 75 -3.57 -4.05 -14.74
N ARG A 76 -4.25 -3.00 -14.26
CA ARG A 76 -5.54 -2.56 -14.81
C ARG A 76 -5.41 -1.56 -15.96
N PHE A 77 -4.22 -1.02 -16.20
CA PHE A 77 -3.96 -0.08 -17.29
C PHE A 77 -3.46 -0.77 -18.57
N PHE A 78 -3.03 -2.03 -18.49
CA PHE A 78 -2.60 -2.85 -19.62
C PHE A 78 -3.68 -3.87 -19.99
#